data_AF-A0A3N1ATZ5-F1
#
_entry.id   AF-A0A3N1ATZ5-F1
#
_cell.length_a   1.000
_cell.length_b   1.000
_cell.length_c   1.000
_cell.angle_alpha   90.00
_cell.angle_beta   90.00
_cell.angle_gamma   90.00
#
_symmetry.space_group_name_H-M   'P 1'
#
loop_
_entity.id
_entity.type
_entity.pdbx_description
1 polymer ?
#
loop_
_entity_poly.entity_id
_entity_poly.type
_entity_poly.pdbx_seq_one_letter_code
_entity_poly.pdbx_strand_id
1 'polypeptide(L)'
;MDDRRWRDPQWLAWVRDWIDGRLAAVQLDLADDVDDLLALGVPDRRLATLPQAYARIVDAVGADRRFRDAAPMVADLCAELAQYGLPELLQHDDLHDAQVFVRDGRHLIMDWGDACVSHPFLTLSVTLDGGLAWGLDDVRDSVDTTPFRDAYLAPYAERFTGDLVAATRVASRLGWVCRAVNGHVPGDDKQTVTRLRMFLDGRP
;
A
#
# COMPACT_ATOMS: atom_id res chain seq x y z
N MET A 1 14.52 -25.06 1.24
CA MET A 1 14.23 -24.28 0.02
C MET A 1 15.57 -23.94 -0.60
N ASP A 2 15.71 -23.98 -1.93
CA ASP A 2 16.97 -23.60 -2.58
C ASP A 2 17.05 -22.06 -2.61
N ASP A 3 17.87 -21.48 -1.71
CA ASP A 3 18.04 -20.03 -1.57
C ASP A 3 18.52 -19.36 -2.87
N ARG A 4 19.04 -20.13 -3.83
CA ARG A 4 19.47 -19.63 -5.14
C ARG A 4 18.32 -19.10 -5.99
N ARG A 5 17.09 -19.56 -5.79
CA ARG A 5 15.92 -19.09 -6.58
C ARG A 5 15.52 -17.66 -6.22
N TRP A 6 15.77 -17.23 -4.99
CA TRP A 6 15.51 -15.86 -4.53
C TRP A 6 16.60 -14.88 -4.95
N ARG A 7 17.72 -15.36 -5.53
CA ARG A 7 18.80 -14.50 -6.02
C ARG A 7 18.86 -14.40 -7.54
N ASP A 8 17.89 -14.96 -8.25
CA ASP A 8 17.82 -14.92 -9.71
C ASP A 8 17.23 -13.58 -10.17
N PRO A 9 17.95 -12.74 -10.94
CA PRO A 9 17.41 -11.51 -11.50
C PRO A 9 16.14 -11.71 -12.35
N GLN A 10 15.90 -12.91 -12.88
CA GLN A 10 14.65 -13.24 -13.59
C GLN A 10 13.41 -13.15 -12.68
N TRP A 11 13.57 -13.25 -11.36
CA TRP A 11 12.48 -13.04 -10.41
C TRP A 11 11.85 -11.64 -10.53
N LEU A 12 12.66 -10.59 -10.77
CA LEU A 12 12.14 -9.22 -10.94
C LEU A 12 11.22 -9.10 -12.17
N ALA A 13 11.42 -9.92 -13.20
CA ALA A 13 10.52 -9.95 -14.35
C ALA A 13 9.13 -10.50 -13.98
N TRP A 14 9.06 -11.52 -13.13
CA TRP A 14 7.78 -12.06 -12.64
C TRP A 14 7.06 -11.09 -11.69
N VAL A 15 7.81 -10.39 -10.84
CA VAL A 15 7.27 -9.33 -9.97
C VAL A 15 6.59 -8.24 -10.81
N ARG A 16 7.17 -7.89 -11.97
CA ARG A 16 6.61 -6.86 -12.85
C ARG A 16 5.24 -7.27 -13.40
N ASP A 17 5.12 -8.49 -13.93
CA ASP A 17 3.84 -9.03 -14.42
C ASP A 17 2.77 -9.09 -13.33
N TRP A 18 3.19 -9.34 -12.08
CA TRP A 18 2.29 -9.38 -10.92
C TRP A 18 1.75 -8.01 -10.52
N ILE A 19 2.65 -7.02 -10.33
CA ILE A 19 2.27 -5.64 -9.95
C ILE A 19 1.37 -5.00 -11.00
N ASP A 20 1.68 -5.22 -12.28
CA ASP A 20 0.93 -4.72 -13.43
C ASP A 20 -0.48 -5.35 -13.51
N GLY A 21 -0.56 -6.59 -14.00
CA GLY A 21 -1.81 -7.13 -14.53
C GLY A 21 -2.71 -7.81 -13.51
N ARG A 22 -2.23 -8.09 -12.29
CA ARG A 22 -3.01 -8.85 -11.29
C ARG A 22 -3.50 -7.98 -10.15
N LEU A 23 -2.62 -7.17 -9.57
CA LEU A 23 -3.04 -6.31 -8.47
C LEU A 23 -4.06 -5.27 -8.94
N ALA A 24 -3.71 -4.46 -9.94
CA ALA A 24 -4.62 -3.46 -10.48
C ALA A 24 -5.93 -4.08 -11.00
N ALA A 25 -5.86 -5.24 -11.66
CA ALA A 25 -7.05 -5.95 -12.12
C ALA A 25 -7.98 -6.36 -10.98
N VAL A 26 -7.47 -6.97 -9.90
CA VAL A 26 -8.30 -7.34 -8.74
C VAL A 26 -9.00 -6.11 -8.14
N GLN A 27 -8.28 -4.98 -8.00
CA GLN A 27 -8.88 -3.76 -7.46
C GLN A 27 -9.99 -3.21 -8.36
N LEU A 28 -9.74 -3.20 -9.67
CA LEU A 28 -10.64 -2.65 -10.67
C LEU A 28 -11.85 -3.57 -10.98
N ASP A 29 -11.67 -4.89 -10.88
CA ASP A 29 -12.72 -5.88 -11.10
C ASP A 29 -13.71 -5.92 -9.92
N LEU A 30 -13.27 -5.56 -8.71
CA LEU A 30 -14.08 -5.48 -7.49
C LEU A 30 -14.65 -4.07 -7.24
N ALA A 31 -14.56 -3.16 -8.21
CA ALA A 31 -14.99 -1.77 -8.03
C ALA A 31 -16.49 -1.65 -7.72
N ASP A 32 -17.32 -2.52 -8.31
CA ASP A 32 -18.77 -2.55 -8.08
C ASP A 32 -19.17 -3.29 -6.79
N ASP A 33 -18.22 -4.01 -6.16
CA ASP A 33 -18.46 -4.81 -4.95
C ASP A 33 -18.03 -4.09 -3.65
N VAL A 34 -17.58 -2.83 -3.71
CA VAL A 34 -17.03 -2.10 -2.56
C VAL A 34 -18.03 -2.02 -1.39
N ASP A 35 -19.29 -1.72 -1.66
CA ASP A 35 -20.32 -1.61 -0.62
C ASP A 35 -20.62 -2.98 0.01
N ASP A 36 -20.60 -4.06 -0.80
CA ASP A 36 -20.79 -5.43 -0.32
C ASP A 36 -19.60 -5.88 0.54
N LEU A 37 -18.36 -5.54 0.16
CA LEU A 37 -17.15 -5.81 0.94
C LEU A 37 -17.20 -5.10 2.30
N LEU A 38 -17.61 -3.83 2.34
CA LEU A 38 -17.81 -3.10 3.58
C LEU A 38 -18.90 -3.74 4.45
N ALA A 39 -20.02 -4.18 3.85
CA ALA A 39 -21.09 -4.88 4.54
C ALA A 39 -20.65 -6.24 5.12
N LEU A 40 -19.70 -6.92 4.47
CA LEU A 40 -19.06 -8.14 4.96
C LEU A 40 -18.02 -7.89 6.07
N GLY A 41 -17.72 -6.64 6.39
CA GLY A 41 -16.82 -6.25 7.48
C GLY A 41 -15.38 -5.99 7.06
N VAL A 42 -15.09 -5.85 5.76
CA VAL A 42 -13.79 -5.35 5.31
C VAL A 42 -13.55 -3.97 5.92
N PRO A 43 -12.37 -3.72 6.55
CA PRO A 43 -12.09 -2.45 7.18
C PRO A 43 -12.27 -1.24 6.25
N ASP A 44 -12.99 -0.23 6.72
CA ASP A 44 -13.05 1.08 6.07
C ASP A 44 -11.82 1.90 6.46
N ARG A 45 -10.98 2.18 5.45
CA ARG A 45 -9.79 3.02 5.52
C ARG A 45 -9.81 4.09 4.45
N ARG A 46 -11.00 4.47 3.99
CA ARG A 46 -11.19 5.53 3.01
C ARG A 46 -10.61 6.86 3.45
N LEU A 47 -10.26 7.73 2.51
CA LEU A 47 -9.68 9.06 2.74
C LEU A 47 -10.53 9.90 3.70
N ALA A 48 -11.86 9.70 3.71
CA ALA A 48 -12.77 10.36 4.63
C ALA A 48 -12.67 9.84 6.08
N THR A 49 -12.27 8.58 6.30
CA THR A 49 -12.24 7.94 7.62
C THR A 49 -10.82 7.87 8.20
N LEU A 50 -9.80 7.87 7.35
CA LEU A 50 -8.41 7.68 7.72
C LEU A 50 -7.85 8.74 8.69
N PRO A 51 -8.13 10.06 8.56
CA PRO A 51 -7.61 11.06 9.51
C PRO A 51 -8.08 10.83 10.95
N GLN A 52 -9.34 10.43 11.13
CA GLN A 52 -9.86 10.13 12.46
C GLN A 52 -9.27 8.83 13.02
N ALA A 53 -9.05 7.83 12.15
CA ALA A 53 -8.41 6.58 12.54
C ALA A 53 -6.94 6.79 12.93
N TYR A 54 -6.22 7.68 12.24
CA TYR A 54 -4.88 8.12 12.59
C TYR A 54 -4.83 8.72 14.00
N ALA A 55 -5.71 9.66 14.32
CA ALA A 55 -5.75 10.27 15.64
C ALA A 55 -5.97 9.22 16.74
N ARG A 56 -6.90 8.29 16.51
CA ARG A 56 -7.17 7.18 17.45
C ARG A 56 -5.96 6.29 17.66
N ILE A 57 -5.24 5.90 16.60
CA ILE A 57 -4.10 4.99 16.76
C ILE A 57 -2.93 5.67 17.48
N VAL A 58 -2.69 6.95 17.19
CA VAL A 58 -1.65 7.74 17.89
C VAL A 58 -1.92 7.82 19.39
N ASP A 59 -3.18 8.00 19.79
CA ASP A 59 -3.56 8.01 21.20
C ASP A 59 -3.51 6.60 21.82
N ALA A 60 -3.96 5.57 21.11
CA ALA A 60 -3.99 4.20 21.59
C ALA A 60 -2.59 3.65 21.94
N VAL A 61 -1.59 3.95 21.10
CA VAL A 61 -0.20 3.50 21.33
C VAL A 61 0.60 4.46 22.22
N GLY A 62 -0.04 5.51 22.75
CA GLY A 62 0.64 6.51 23.58
C GLY A 62 1.80 7.21 22.87
N ALA A 63 1.70 7.43 21.56
CA ALA A 63 2.79 7.92 20.74
C ALA A 63 3.24 9.35 21.12
N ASP A 64 4.49 9.66 20.75
CA ASP A 64 5.09 10.98 20.96
C ASP A 64 4.23 12.11 20.37
N ARG A 65 4.30 13.28 21.00
CA ARG A 65 3.53 14.48 20.59
C ARG A 65 3.69 14.82 19.10
N ARG A 66 4.87 14.58 18.51
CA ARG A 66 5.13 14.84 17.08
C ARG A 66 4.15 14.12 16.13
N PHE A 67 3.63 12.96 16.54
CA PHE A 67 2.64 12.22 15.75
C PHE A 67 1.25 12.86 15.88
N ARG A 68 0.85 13.33 17.07
CA ARG A 68 -0.39 14.12 17.20
C ARG A 68 -0.32 15.41 16.40
N ASP A 69 0.82 16.10 16.46
CA ASP A 69 1.05 17.36 15.75
C ASP A 69 1.01 17.19 14.21
N ALA A 70 1.14 15.95 13.70
CA ALA A 70 1.05 15.65 12.27
C ALA A 70 -0.35 15.25 11.78
N ALA A 71 -1.37 15.21 12.65
CA ALA A 71 -2.75 14.92 12.24
C ALA A 71 -3.28 15.85 11.12
N PRO A 72 -3.00 17.17 11.13
CA PRO A 72 -3.38 18.06 10.01
C PRO A 72 -2.76 17.63 8.69
N MET A 73 -1.49 17.20 8.70
CA MET A 73 -0.80 16.72 7.50
C MET A 73 -1.47 15.48 6.90
N VAL A 74 -1.96 14.55 7.74
CA VAL A 74 -2.73 13.39 7.26
C VAL A 74 -4.00 13.85 6.55
N ALA A 75 -4.72 14.80 7.12
CA ALA A 75 -5.94 15.35 6.53
C ALA A 75 -5.66 16.06 5.20
N ASP A 76 -4.60 16.86 5.13
CA ASP A 76 -4.18 17.57 3.92
C ASP A 76 -3.81 16.60 2.79
N LEU A 77 -3.05 15.55 3.08
CA LEU A 77 -2.69 14.52 2.09
C LEU A 77 -3.91 13.71 1.63
N CYS A 78 -4.87 13.44 2.52
CA CYS A 78 -6.14 12.82 2.13
C CYS A 78 -6.93 13.72 1.18
N ALA A 79 -7.01 15.02 1.49
CA ALA A 79 -7.70 16.00 0.65
C ALA A 79 -7.01 16.17 -0.71
N GLU A 80 -5.67 16.17 -0.75
CA GLU A 80 -4.89 16.20 -1.98
C GLU A 80 -5.14 14.96 -2.84
N LEU A 81 -5.10 13.75 -2.26
CA LEU A 81 -5.39 12.52 -3.01
C LEU A 81 -6.80 12.49 -3.59
N ALA A 82 -7.79 13.00 -2.85
CA ALA A 82 -9.16 13.05 -3.32
C ALA A 82 -9.33 13.89 -4.61
N GLN A 83 -8.44 14.86 -4.87
CA GLN A 83 -8.49 15.69 -6.08
C GLN A 83 -8.15 14.93 -7.36
N TYR A 84 -7.47 13.77 -7.27
CA TYR A 84 -7.15 12.95 -8.43
C TYR A 84 -8.35 12.14 -8.96
N GLY A 85 -9.47 12.12 -8.23
CA GLY A 85 -10.74 11.55 -8.71
C GLY A 85 -10.73 10.03 -8.92
N LEU A 86 -9.80 9.32 -8.28
CA LEU A 86 -9.77 7.86 -8.29
C LEU A 86 -10.83 7.30 -7.33
N PRO A 87 -11.50 6.19 -7.69
CA PRO A 87 -12.40 5.50 -6.77
C PRO A 87 -11.60 4.88 -5.62
N GLU A 88 -12.24 4.73 -4.48
CA GLU A 88 -11.68 3.98 -3.35
C GLU A 88 -12.08 2.51 -3.49
N LEU A 89 -11.09 1.62 -3.49
CA LEU A 89 -11.22 0.22 -3.90
C LEU A 89 -10.68 -0.70 -2.80
N LEU A 90 -10.86 -2.00 -2.97
CA LEU A 90 -10.14 -2.99 -2.17
C LEU A 90 -8.63 -2.80 -2.40
N GLN A 91 -7.85 -2.74 -1.34
CA GLN A 91 -6.38 -2.75 -1.40
C GLN A 91 -5.82 -3.68 -0.34
N HIS A 92 -4.69 -4.33 -0.64
CA HIS A 92 -4.16 -5.44 0.16
C HIS A 92 -3.51 -4.99 1.47
N ASP A 93 -3.04 -3.74 1.53
CA ASP A 93 -2.42 -3.06 2.66
C ASP A 93 -1.08 -3.63 3.18
N ASP A 94 -0.82 -4.94 3.08
CA ASP A 94 0.45 -5.58 3.47
C ASP A 94 1.15 -6.36 2.34
N LEU A 95 1.10 -5.82 1.13
CA LEU A 95 1.54 -6.56 -0.05
C LEU A 95 3.05 -6.50 -0.25
N HIS A 96 3.73 -7.61 0.04
CA HIS A 96 5.17 -7.81 -0.21
C HIS A 96 5.44 -9.15 -0.91
N ASP A 97 6.70 -9.37 -1.28
CA ASP A 97 7.16 -10.52 -2.08
C ASP A 97 6.78 -11.90 -1.51
N ALA A 98 6.77 -12.08 -0.19
CA ALA A 98 6.40 -13.35 0.44
C ALA A 98 4.90 -13.71 0.28
N GLN A 99 4.06 -12.78 -0.17
CA GLN A 99 2.63 -12.98 -0.41
C GLN A 99 2.32 -13.34 -1.87
N VAL A 100 3.36 -13.46 -2.70
CA VAL A 100 3.25 -13.76 -4.12
C VAL A 100 3.76 -15.17 -4.39
N PHE A 101 2.87 -16.02 -4.87
CA PHE A 101 3.19 -17.40 -5.23
C PHE A 101 3.17 -17.58 -6.73
N VAL A 102 4.27 -18.14 -7.27
CA VAL A 102 4.41 -18.40 -8.71
C VAL A 102 4.48 -19.90 -8.97
N ARG A 103 3.55 -20.40 -9.79
CA ARG A 103 3.54 -21.79 -10.24
C ARG A 103 3.07 -21.90 -11.67
N ASP A 104 3.85 -22.56 -12.52
CA ASP A 104 3.50 -22.83 -13.92
C ASP A 104 3.08 -21.56 -14.70
N GLY A 105 3.78 -20.44 -14.47
CA GLY A 105 3.48 -19.13 -15.08
C GLY A 105 2.26 -18.40 -14.51
N ARG A 106 1.62 -18.95 -13.47
CA ARG A 106 0.50 -18.32 -12.76
C ARG A 106 0.98 -17.65 -11.48
N HIS A 107 0.49 -16.44 -11.26
CA HIS A 107 0.73 -15.64 -10.07
C HIS A 107 -0.52 -15.68 -9.18
N LEU A 108 -0.33 -15.98 -7.90
CA LEU A 108 -1.38 -15.92 -6.88
C LEU A 108 -0.97 -14.90 -5.83
N ILE A 109 -1.89 -13.97 -5.55
CA ILE A 109 -1.79 -13.03 -4.44
C ILE A 109 -2.55 -13.65 -3.28
N MET A 110 -1.83 -13.94 -2.21
CA MET A 110 -2.34 -14.61 -1.02
C MET A 110 -2.32 -13.64 0.17
N ASP A 111 -2.89 -14.07 1.30
CA ASP A 111 -2.84 -13.34 2.58
C ASP A 111 -3.55 -11.97 2.56
N TRP A 112 -4.78 -11.97 2.06
CA TRP A 112 -5.70 -10.83 2.09
C TRP A 112 -6.22 -10.49 3.50
N GLY A 113 -5.60 -11.00 4.57
CA GLY A 113 -6.05 -10.81 5.95
C GLY A 113 -6.04 -9.35 6.40
N ASP A 114 -5.14 -8.55 5.82
CA ASP A 114 -5.02 -7.10 6.06
C ASP A 114 -5.75 -6.26 4.99
N ALA A 115 -6.50 -6.87 4.07
CA ALA A 115 -7.17 -6.12 3.02
C ALA A 115 -8.18 -5.12 3.60
N CYS A 116 -8.25 -3.94 3.00
CA CYS A 116 -9.17 -2.86 3.41
C CYS A 116 -9.71 -2.10 2.20
N VAL A 117 -10.80 -1.37 2.37
CA VAL A 117 -11.28 -0.41 1.36
C VAL A 117 -10.60 0.93 1.60
N SER A 118 -9.84 1.41 0.62
CA SER A 118 -9.10 2.69 0.70
C SER A 118 -8.72 3.21 -0.69
N HIS A 119 -7.92 4.27 -0.75
CA HIS A 119 -7.35 4.73 -2.01
C HIS A 119 -6.41 3.64 -2.58
N PRO A 120 -6.57 3.24 -3.86
CA PRO A 120 -5.95 2.03 -4.40
C PRO A 120 -4.42 2.05 -4.32
N PHE A 121 -3.83 3.25 -4.46
CA PHE A 121 -2.38 3.42 -4.54
C PHE A 121 -1.68 3.36 -3.17
N LEU A 122 -2.40 3.31 -2.05
CA LEU A 122 -1.77 3.20 -0.72
C LEU A 122 -0.99 1.89 -0.55
N THR A 123 -1.37 0.83 -1.27
CA THR A 123 -0.64 -0.44 -1.28
C THR A 123 0.81 -0.30 -1.73
N LEU A 124 1.14 0.74 -2.52
CA LEU A 124 2.48 0.94 -3.08
C LEU A 124 3.53 1.27 -1.99
N SER A 125 3.12 1.77 -0.82
CA SER A 125 4.02 2.01 0.30
C SER A 125 4.74 0.73 0.71
N VAL A 126 4.00 -0.36 0.95
CA VAL A 126 4.61 -1.64 1.33
C VAL A 126 5.26 -2.29 0.11
N THR A 127 4.57 -2.32 -1.03
CA THR A 127 5.03 -3.06 -2.21
C THR A 127 6.29 -2.48 -2.82
N LEU A 128 6.33 -1.16 -3.07
CA LEU A 128 7.47 -0.53 -3.72
C LEU A 128 8.51 -0.08 -2.71
N ASP A 129 8.13 0.77 -1.75
CA ASP A 129 9.10 1.41 -0.85
C ASP A 129 9.59 0.42 0.22
N GLY A 130 8.67 -0.33 0.84
CA GLY A 130 8.98 -1.28 1.91
C GLY A 130 9.54 -2.62 1.44
N GLY A 131 9.29 -3.00 0.18
CA GLY A 131 9.67 -4.28 -0.38
C GLY A 131 10.68 -4.13 -1.51
N LEU A 132 10.20 -3.85 -2.72
CA LEU A 132 11.02 -3.97 -3.93
C LEU A 132 12.25 -3.06 -3.95
N ALA A 133 12.15 -1.83 -3.42
CA ALA A 133 13.28 -0.89 -3.40
C ALA A 133 14.52 -1.45 -2.69
N TRP A 134 14.36 -2.40 -1.76
CA TRP A 134 15.45 -3.02 -1.01
C TRP A 134 16.16 -4.14 -1.75
N GLY A 135 15.56 -4.64 -2.84
CA GLY A 135 16.12 -5.73 -3.62
C GLY A 135 16.37 -7.00 -2.80
N LEU A 136 17.10 -7.94 -3.40
CA LEU A 136 17.29 -9.28 -2.84
C LEU A 136 18.36 -9.35 -1.73
N ASP A 137 19.23 -8.34 -1.69
CA ASP A 137 20.32 -8.23 -0.72
C ASP A 137 19.97 -7.27 0.44
N ASP A 138 18.71 -6.84 0.54
CA ASP A 138 18.22 -5.91 1.58
C ASP A 138 18.99 -4.59 1.61
N VAL A 139 19.36 -4.11 0.43
CA VAL A 139 20.02 -2.82 0.21
C VAL A 139 18.99 -1.85 -0.34
N ARG A 140 18.64 -0.86 0.48
CA ARG A 140 17.73 0.22 0.09
C ARG A 140 18.13 0.87 -1.23
N ASP A 141 17.14 1.15 -2.06
CA ASP A 141 17.24 1.77 -3.38
C ASP A 141 18.15 1.01 -4.37
N SER A 142 18.38 -0.30 -4.14
CA SER A 142 19.16 -1.15 -5.04
C SER A 142 18.38 -1.56 -6.30
N VAL A 143 17.06 -1.39 -6.29
CA VAL A 143 16.16 -1.66 -7.41
C VAL A 143 15.40 -0.39 -7.79
N ASP A 144 15.42 -0.03 -9.06
CA ASP A 144 14.55 1.02 -9.60
C ASP A 144 13.10 0.55 -9.62
N THR A 145 12.25 1.20 -8.81
CA THR A 145 10.83 0.87 -8.69
C THR A 145 9.96 1.52 -9.77
N THR A 146 10.51 2.44 -10.57
CA THR A 146 9.79 3.16 -11.65
C THR A 146 9.10 2.21 -12.63
N PRO A 147 9.75 1.15 -13.15
CA PRO A 147 9.13 0.25 -14.11
C PRO A 147 7.96 -0.56 -13.53
N PHE A 148 7.90 -0.73 -12.21
CA PHE A 148 6.83 -1.44 -11.51
C PHE A 148 5.64 -0.52 -11.23
N ARG A 149 5.90 0.71 -10.79
CA ARG A 149 4.87 1.76 -10.66
C ARG A 149 4.16 1.97 -12.00
N ASP A 150 4.91 2.18 -13.07
CA ASP A 150 4.32 2.51 -14.37
C ASP A 150 3.45 1.36 -14.91
N ALA A 151 3.85 0.12 -14.62
CA ALA A 151 3.08 -1.06 -14.98
C ALA A 151 1.78 -1.14 -14.15
N TYR A 152 1.85 -0.98 -12.83
CA TYR A 152 0.66 -0.89 -11.96
C TYR A 152 -0.32 0.20 -12.39
N LEU A 153 0.19 1.35 -12.85
CA LEU A 153 -0.63 2.49 -13.25
C LEU A 153 -1.27 2.31 -14.64
N ALA A 154 -0.79 1.39 -15.49
CA ALA A 154 -1.27 1.27 -16.87
C ALA A 154 -2.78 0.98 -16.96
N PRO A 155 -3.36 0.03 -16.21
CA PRO A 155 -4.81 -0.21 -16.23
C PRO A 155 -5.64 0.96 -15.69
N TYR A 156 -5.08 1.76 -14.76
CA TYR A 156 -5.73 2.98 -14.26
C TYR A 156 -5.69 4.09 -15.30
N ALA A 157 -4.57 4.26 -16.02
CA ALA A 157 -4.41 5.27 -17.06
C ALA A 157 -5.34 5.05 -18.26
N GLU A 158 -5.82 3.82 -18.48
CA GLU A 158 -6.85 3.51 -19.48
C GLU A 158 -8.25 4.04 -19.09
N ARG A 159 -8.52 4.20 -17.78
CA ARG A 159 -9.86 4.50 -17.25
C ARG A 159 -9.97 5.89 -16.63
N PHE A 160 -8.87 6.44 -16.14
CA PHE A 160 -8.84 7.68 -15.37
C PHE A 160 -7.87 8.69 -15.99
N THR A 161 -8.27 9.96 -15.94
CA THR A 161 -7.45 11.08 -16.41
C THR A 161 -6.81 11.81 -15.24
N GLY A 162 -5.59 12.29 -15.39
CA GLY A 162 -4.88 13.06 -14.37
C GLY A 162 -3.42 12.65 -14.26
N ASP A 163 -2.67 13.33 -13.40
CA ASP A 163 -1.28 12.97 -13.12
C ASP A 163 -1.23 11.84 -12.08
N LEU A 164 -1.46 10.61 -12.54
CA LEU A 164 -1.45 9.41 -11.69
C LEU A 164 -0.07 9.19 -11.05
N VAL A 165 1.02 9.60 -11.70
CA VAL A 165 2.37 9.52 -11.11
C VAL A 165 2.48 10.48 -9.92
N ALA A 166 1.97 11.70 -10.02
CA ALA A 166 1.91 12.62 -8.89
C ALA A 166 1.05 12.04 -7.75
N ALA A 167 -0.10 11.43 -8.06
CA ALA A 167 -0.94 10.76 -7.07
C ALA A 167 -0.18 9.66 -6.31
N THR A 168 0.65 8.85 -6.98
CA THR A 168 1.44 7.81 -6.29
C THR A 168 2.41 8.37 -5.26
N ARG A 169 2.97 9.58 -5.46
CA ARG A 169 3.90 10.19 -4.50
C ARG A 169 3.21 10.54 -3.18
N VAL A 170 1.99 11.07 -3.27
CA VAL A 170 1.16 11.40 -2.11
C VAL A 170 0.70 10.10 -1.43
N ALA A 171 0.23 9.14 -2.23
CA ALA A 171 -0.25 7.84 -1.78
C ALA A 171 0.83 7.02 -1.07
N SER A 172 2.05 6.93 -1.60
CA SER A 172 3.16 6.19 -1.00
C SER A 172 3.52 6.69 0.40
N ARG A 173 3.36 8.00 0.66
CA ARG A 173 3.55 8.52 2.02
C ARG A 173 2.37 8.20 2.93
N LEU A 174 1.15 8.43 2.44
CA LEU A 174 -0.08 8.21 3.21
C LEU A 174 -0.34 6.72 3.49
N GLY A 175 0.13 5.81 2.64
CA GLY A 175 -0.09 4.37 2.84
C GLY A 175 0.59 3.83 4.10
N TRP A 176 1.67 4.47 4.57
CA TRP A 176 2.24 4.15 5.88
C TRP A 176 1.29 4.49 7.05
N VAL A 177 0.44 5.52 6.90
CA VAL A 177 -0.63 5.80 7.87
C VAL A 177 -1.70 4.71 7.81
N CYS A 178 -2.12 4.31 6.60
CA CYS A 178 -3.08 3.22 6.43
C CYS A 178 -2.56 1.92 7.07
N ARG A 179 -1.32 1.52 6.77
CA ARG A 179 -0.69 0.34 7.37
C ARG A 179 -0.54 0.44 8.88
N ALA A 180 -0.23 1.62 9.43
CA ALA A 180 -0.15 1.83 10.87
C ALA A 180 -1.52 1.62 11.55
N VAL A 181 -2.59 2.13 10.94
CA VAL A 181 -3.95 2.05 11.48
C VAL A 181 -4.53 0.64 11.31
N ASN A 182 -4.35 0.06 10.13
CA ASN A 182 -5.03 -1.16 9.72
C ASN A 182 -4.30 -2.42 10.21
N GLY A 183 -2.97 -2.43 10.12
CA GLY A 183 -2.11 -3.51 10.62
C GLY A 183 -1.73 -3.40 12.09
N HIS A 184 -2.47 -2.64 12.91
CA HIS A 184 -2.20 -2.55 14.34
C HIS A 184 -2.66 -3.82 15.06
N VAL A 185 -1.73 -4.45 15.78
CA VAL A 185 -2.03 -5.59 16.64
C VAL A 185 -2.00 -5.13 18.10
N PRO A 186 -3.12 -5.21 18.85
CA PRO A 186 -3.15 -4.82 20.24
C PRO A 186 -2.08 -5.55 21.07
N GLY A 187 -1.23 -4.78 21.77
CA GLY A 187 -0.12 -5.31 22.56
C GLY A 187 1.21 -5.41 21.81
N ASP A 188 1.25 -5.11 20.50
CA ASP A 188 2.48 -4.92 19.73
C ASP A 188 2.50 -3.54 19.03
N ASP A 189 2.80 -2.53 19.83
CA ASP A 189 2.83 -1.13 19.37
C ASP A 189 4.08 -0.82 18.54
N LYS A 190 5.13 -1.66 18.63
CA LYS A 190 6.44 -1.37 18.02
C LYS A 190 6.32 -1.20 16.51
N GLN A 191 5.60 -2.10 15.85
CA GLN A 191 5.41 -2.02 14.39
C GLN A 191 4.56 -0.81 13.99
N THR A 192 3.56 -0.49 14.80
CA THR A 192 2.70 0.69 14.60
C THR A 192 3.53 1.97 14.66
N VAL A 193 4.36 2.13 15.70
CA VAL A 193 5.23 3.30 15.88
C VAL A 193 6.29 3.39 14.77
N THR A 194 6.81 2.27 14.29
CA THR A 194 7.72 2.25 13.13
C THR A 194 7.02 2.83 11.90
N ARG A 195 5.82 2.36 11.55
CA ARG A 195 5.06 2.85 10.39
C ARG A 195 4.67 4.33 10.52
N LEU A 196 4.29 4.78 11.72
CA LEU A 196 4.07 6.20 11.99
C LEU A 196 5.33 7.04 11.73
N ARG A 197 6.51 6.51 12.07
CA ARG A 197 7.79 7.17 11.78
C ARG A 197 8.08 7.22 10.28
N MET A 198 7.81 6.13 9.56
CA MET A 198 7.99 6.08 8.10
C MET A 198 7.14 7.13 7.39
N PHE A 199 5.89 7.32 7.84
CA PHE A 199 5.02 8.41 7.40
C PHE A 199 5.63 9.80 7.65
N LEU A 200 6.08 10.07 8.88
CA LEU A 200 6.64 11.39 9.23
C LEU A 200 7.93 11.69 8.46
N ASP A 201 8.83 10.71 8.36
CA ASP A 201 10.13 10.86 7.70
C ASP A 201 9.98 10.84 6.17
N GLY A 202 8.84 10.37 5.65
CA GLY A 202 8.54 10.26 4.22
C GLY A 202 9.29 9.12 3.53
N ARG A 203 9.73 8.12 4.28
CA ARG A 203 10.49 6.96 3.79
C ARG A 203 10.44 5.79 4.78
N PRO A 204 10.50 4.53 4.32
CA PRO A 204 10.64 3.35 5.17
C PRO A 204 11.94 3.36 5.99
#